data_AF-A0A3M1AXU3-F1
#
_entry.id   AF-A0A3M1AXU3-F1
#
_cell.length_a   1.000
_cell.length_b   1.000
_cell.length_c   1.000
_cell.angle_alpha   90.00
_cell.angle_beta   90.00
_cell.angle_gamma   90.00
#
_symmetry.space_group_name_H-M   'P 1'
#
loop_
_entity.id
_entity.type
_entity.pdbx_description
1 polymer ?
#
loop_
_entity_poly.entity_id
_entity_poly.type
_entity_poly.pdbx_seq_one_letter_code
_entity_poly.pdbx_strand_id
1 'polypeptide(L)'
;MAELYPAPFANLIDRVFREFSGEGKIFDLPRRSFYRADPKLSTDVSFLGRRAATPVGPAAGPQSQLAQNIVLAWLAGARIIELKTIQINDRLEIPRPCIDVRTIGFNVEWSQELRLEDSLREYVAAWMLIRMIREAGILDREESHGETIFDLSVGYDLEGIRHPRVSGFIRQLQDATTIIEELRAQIPDAYGRFRDIDYDPHVIGSATLSTFHGCPAGEIEQIVDFLMTTFHLDVVIKMNPTLLGYERVERLLHEMLGYTEIELDPSAFEHDLQFDEALEITKRLARRAESLGVRLGVKFSNTLVVKNHDTYFSEDVMYMSGPPLHVITLNLVDRFRKAEGGSLPISFSAGVDQKNFP
;
A
#
# COMPACT_ATOMS: atom_id res chain seq x y z
N MET A 1 -12.70 22.60 7.57
CA MET A 1 -12.76 21.30 6.86
C MET A 1 -12.57 20.20 7.89
N ALA A 2 -13.14 19.00 7.67
CA ALA A 2 -12.87 17.87 8.56
C ALA A 2 -11.40 17.45 8.38
N GLU A 3 -10.62 17.52 9.45
CA GLU A 3 -9.24 17.04 9.50
C GLU A 3 -9.21 15.65 10.14
N LEU A 4 -8.31 14.80 9.64
CA LEU A 4 -8.11 13.48 10.21
C LEU A 4 -7.17 13.58 11.42
N TYR A 5 -7.63 13.14 12.59
CA TYR A 5 -6.84 13.14 13.81
C TYR A 5 -6.59 11.71 14.30
N PRO A 6 -5.32 11.30 14.44
CA PRO A 6 -4.97 10.04 15.07
C PRO A 6 -5.49 9.92 16.50
N ALA A 7 -5.87 8.71 16.90
CA ALA A 7 -6.21 8.45 18.30
C ALA A 7 -4.92 8.35 19.15
N PRO A 8 -4.91 8.82 20.40
CA PRO A 8 -3.76 8.61 21.29
C PRO A 8 -3.40 7.13 21.43
N PHE A 9 -2.11 6.81 21.46
CA PHE A 9 -1.64 5.42 21.51
C PHE A 9 -2.18 4.64 22.72
N ALA A 10 -2.24 5.28 23.89
CA ALA A 10 -2.86 4.72 25.08
C ALA A 10 -4.33 4.29 24.85
N ASN A 11 -5.10 5.09 24.12
CA ASN A 11 -6.49 4.79 23.79
C ASN A 11 -6.57 3.60 22.82
N LEU A 12 -5.66 3.50 21.85
CA LEU A 12 -5.60 2.35 20.94
C LEU A 12 -5.33 1.04 21.71
N ILE A 13 -4.39 1.06 22.66
CA ILE A 13 -4.10 -0.09 23.53
C ILE A 13 -5.33 -0.47 24.35
N ASP A 14 -5.97 0.51 24.99
CA ASP A 14 -7.17 0.28 25.78
C ASP A 14 -8.29 -0.32 24.93
N ARG A 15 -8.51 0.20 23.71
CA ARG A 15 -9.49 -0.37 22.77
C ARG A 15 -9.16 -1.80 22.39
N VAL A 16 -7.90 -2.11 22.07
CA VAL A 16 -7.50 -3.49 21.73
C VAL A 16 -7.82 -4.46 22.86
N PHE A 17 -7.40 -4.17 24.10
CA PHE A 17 -7.46 -5.16 25.17
C PHE A 17 -8.78 -5.14 25.96
N ARG A 18 -9.41 -3.96 26.15
CA ARG A 18 -10.72 -3.88 26.82
C ARG A 18 -11.84 -4.40 25.93
N GLU A 19 -11.87 -4.01 24.66
CA GLU A 19 -12.92 -4.52 23.75
C GLU A 19 -12.78 -6.04 23.59
N PHE A 20 -11.56 -6.57 23.53
CA PHE A 20 -11.36 -8.01 23.36
C PHE A 20 -11.78 -8.79 24.59
N SER A 21 -11.41 -8.32 25.79
CA SER A 21 -11.77 -9.00 27.04
C SER A 21 -13.25 -8.87 27.40
N GLY A 22 -13.88 -7.73 27.10
CA GLY A 22 -15.28 -7.47 27.43
C GLY A 22 -16.28 -7.99 26.40
N GLU A 23 -15.96 -7.87 25.11
CA GLU A 23 -16.91 -8.10 24.01
C GLU A 23 -16.41 -9.11 22.97
N GLY A 24 -15.16 -9.56 23.06
CA GLY A 24 -14.56 -10.45 22.07
C GLY A 24 -14.39 -9.80 20.70
N LYS A 25 -14.11 -8.49 20.65
CA LYS A 25 -13.86 -7.71 19.43
C LYS A 25 -12.62 -6.84 19.58
N ILE A 26 -12.01 -6.41 18.48
CA ILE A 26 -10.93 -5.41 18.47
C ILE A 26 -11.26 -4.38 17.40
N PHE A 27 -11.36 -3.11 17.77
CA PHE A 27 -11.78 -2.03 16.88
C PHE A 27 -13.08 -2.38 16.14
N ASP A 28 -14.03 -2.93 16.89
CA ASP A 28 -15.33 -3.42 16.40
C ASP A 28 -15.30 -4.64 15.46
N LEU A 29 -14.13 -5.19 15.12
CA LEU A 29 -14.03 -6.46 14.41
C LEU A 29 -14.22 -7.62 15.39
N PRO A 30 -15.28 -8.44 15.26
CA PRO A 30 -15.54 -9.53 16.19
C PRO A 30 -14.55 -10.68 15.96
N ARG A 31 -14.19 -11.40 17.03
CA ARG A 31 -13.23 -12.52 17.00
C ARG A 31 -13.54 -13.60 15.96
N ARG A 32 -14.83 -13.79 15.62
CA ARG A 32 -15.25 -14.74 14.57
C ARG A 32 -14.77 -14.35 13.16
N SER A 33 -14.43 -13.08 12.95
CA SER A 33 -13.91 -12.53 11.69
C SER A 33 -12.39 -12.42 11.69
N PHE A 34 -11.71 -12.81 12.78
CA PHE A 34 -10.26 -12.89 12.78
C PHE A 34 -9.81 -14.05 11.89
N TYR A 35 -8.75 -13.80 11.12
CA TYR A 35 -8.18 -14.81 10.25
C TYR A 35 -7.68 -16.01 11.06
N ARG A 36 -8.01 -17.20 10.56
CA ARG A 36 -7.52 -18.47 11.06
C ARG A 36 -6.92 -19.20 9.88
N ALA A 37 -5.64 -19.52 9.97
CA ALA A 37 -4.98 -20.32 8.96
C ALA A 37 -5.64 -21.70 8.91
N ASP A 38 -5.87 -22.23 7.71
CA ASP A 38 -6.21 -23.64 7.55
C ASP A 38 -4.89 -24.43 7.57
N PRO A 39 -4.65 -25.31 8.55
CA PRO A 39 -3.41 -26.08 8.64
C PRO A 39 -3.18 -27.01 7.44
N LYS A 40 -4.19 -27.21 6.59
CA LYS A 40 -4.10 -28.04 5.37
C LYS A 40 -3.79 -27.24 4.11
N LEU A 41 -3.85 -25.91 4.16
CA LEU A 41 -3.59 -25.02 3.02
C LEU A 41 -2.47 -24.05 3.35
N SER A 42 -1.32 -24.20 2.70
CA SER A 42 -0.27 -23.19 2.77
C SER A 42 -0.65 -22.02 1.86
N THR A 43 -0.71 -20.83 2.44
CA THR A 43 -0.89 -19.56 1.74
C THR A 43 0.39 -18.72 1.74
N ASP A 44 1.52 -19.35 2.04
CA ASP A 44 2.80 -18.69 2.16
C ASP A 44 3.29 -18.17 0.80
N VAL A 45 3.80 -16.94 0.79
CA VAL A 45 4.44 -16.36 -0.38
C VAL A 45 5.75 -15.65 -0.03
N SER A 46 6.64 -15.58 -1.02
CA SER A 46 7.83 -14.74 -0.95
C SER A 46 7.53 -13.37 -1.57
N PHE A 47 7.60 -12.33 -0.75
CA PHE A 47 7.50 -10.94 -1.18
C PHE A 47 8.88 -10.31 -1.04
N LEU A 48 9.55 -10.06 -2.18
CA LEU A 48 10.92 -9.52 -2.22
C LEU A 48 11.87 -10.28 -1.27
N GLY A 49 11.79 -11.60 -1.27
CA GLY A 49 12.66 -12.47 -0.46
C GLY A 49 12.24 -12.63 1.00
N ARG A 50 11.23 -11.88 1.48
CA ARG A 50 10.62 -12.05 2.81
C ARG A 50 9.42 -12.98 2.73
N ARG A 51 9.23 -13.82 3.74
CA ARG A 51 8.12 -14.78 3.77
C ARG A 51 6.90 -14.16 4.45
N ALA A 52 5.80 -13.99 3.71
CA ALA A 52 4.50 -13.63 4.27
C ALA A 52 3.61 -14.87 4.40
N ALA A 53 2.83 -14.95 5.50
CA ALA A 53 1.92 -16.07 5.76
C ALA A 53 0.75 -16.15 4.77
N THR A 54 0.37 -15.01 4.21
CA THR A 54 -0.74 -14.85 3.29
C THR A 54 -0.32 -13.93 2.14
N PRO A 55 -0.85 -14.11 0.93
CA PRO A 55 -0.49 -13.30 -0.23
C PRO A 55 -1.29 -12.00 -0.31
N VAL A 56 -1.89 -11.56 0.81
CA VAL A 56 -2.87 -10.49 0.82
C VAL A 56 -2.49 -9.38 1.78
N GLY A 57 -2.87 -8.17 1.39
CA GLY A 57 -3.05 -7.05 2.29
C GLY A 57 -3.46 -5.80 1.52
N PRO A 58 -3.71 -4.70 2.25
CA PRO A 58 -4.21 -3.49 1.64
C PRO A 58 -3.16 -2.87 0.72
N ALA A 59 -3.60 -2.40 -0.45
CA ALA A 59 -2.83 -1.45 -1.25
C ALA A 59 -2.82 -0.07 -0.57
N ALA A 60 -1.86 0.78 -0.93
CA ALA A 60 -1.79 2.15 -0.43
C ALA A 60 -3.09 2.92 -0.73
N GLY A 61 -3.74 3.39 0.33
CA GLY A 61 -5.02 4.10 0.25
C GLY A 61 -5.49 4.52 1.64
N PRO A 62 -6.64 5.19 1.78
CA PRO A 62 -7.14 5.66 3.08
C PRO A 62 -7.20 4.55 4.16
N GLN A 63 -7.41 3.31 3.74
CA GLN A 63 -7.42 2.12 4.59
C GLN A 63 -6.08 1.76 5.26
N SER A 64 -4.94 2.27 4.79
CA SER A 64 -3.60 1.92 5.31
C SER A 64 -2.85 3.12 5.91
N GLN A 65 -3.59 4.14 6.37
CA GLN A 65 -3.02 5.35 6.97
C GLN A 65 -3.06 5.36 8.51
N LEU A 66 -4.11 4.81 9.12
CA LEU A 66 -4.31 4.81 10.58
C LEU A 66 -3.94 3.48 11.22
N ALA A 67 -3.40 3.53 12.43
CA ALA A 67 -2.91 2.37 13.16
C ALA A 67 -4.01 1.31 13.36
N GLN A 68 -5.21 1.74 13.77
CA GLN A 68 -6.34 0.82 13.94
C GLN A 68 -6.75 0.13 12.64
N ASN A 69 -6.69 0.81 11.50
CA ASN A 69 -7.07 0.22 10.21
C ASN A 69 -6.03 -0.82 9.76
N ILE A 70 -4.75 -0.53 9.97
CA ILE A 70 -3.65 -1.46 9.71
C ILE A 70 -3.78 -2.71 10.60
N VAL A 71 -4.04 -2.53 11.89
CA VAL A 71 -4.26 -3.64 12.83
C VAL A 71 -5.49 -4.47 12.44
N LEU A 72 -6.58 -3.82 12.03
CA LEU A 72 -7.79 -4.50 11.54
C LEU A 72 -7.51 -5.34 10.30
N ALA A 73 -6.78 -4.80 9.32
CA ALA A 73 -6.36 -5.55 8.14
C ALA A 73 -5.51 -6.78 8.53
N TRP A 74 -4.57 -6.61 9.47
CA TRP A 74 -3.72 -7.68 9.95
C TRP A 74 -4.50 -8.78 10.69
N LEU A 75 -5.46 -8.40 11.56
CA LEU A 75 -6.38 -9.32 12.23
C LEU A 75 -7.26 -10.09 11.24
N ALA A 76 -7.66 -9.45 10.14
CA ALA A 76 -8.42 -10.07 9.05
C ALA A 76 -7.56 -10.92 8.10
N GLY A 77 -6.25 -11.06 8.36
CA GLY A 77 -5.37 -11.98 7.66
C GLY A 77 -4.33 -11.34 6.75
N ALA A 78 -4.27 -10.01 6.66
CA ALA A 78 -3.25 -9.34 5.86
C ALA A 78 -1.84 -9.55 6.45
N ARG A 79 -0.86 -9.80 5.58
CA ARG A 79 0.56 -9.91 5.97
C ARG A 79 1.49 -9.03 5.14
N ILE A 80 1.06 -8.55 3.98
CA ILE A 80 1.80 -7.58 3.16
C ILE A 80 0.98 -6.29 3.13
N ILE A 81 1.37 -5.31 3.93
CA ILE A 81 0.62 -4.05 4.11
C ILE A 81 1.37 -2.94 3.40
N GLU A 82 0.83 -2.47 2.27
CA GLU A 82 1.34 -1.26 1.62
C GLU A 82 0.78 -0.04 2.36
N LEU A 83 1.66 0.69 3.06
CA LEU A 83 1.32 1.89 3.82
C LEU A 83 0.82 3.00 2.88
N LYS A 84 -0.02 3.93 3.37
CA LYS A 84 -0.49 5.05 2.53
C LYS A 84 0.72 5.83 2.00
N THR A 85 0.65 6.16 0.71
CA THR A 85 1.70 6.91 0.00
C THR A 85 2.00 8.21 0.71
N ILE A 86 3.26 8.40 1.07
CA ILE A 86 3.76 9.65 1.61
C ILE A 86 4.37 10.53 0.52
N GLN A 87 4.38 11.84 0.76
CA GLN A 87 5.02 12.82 -0.12
C GLN A 87 5.46 14.06 0.65
N ILE A 88 6.29 14.90 0.02
CA ILE A 88 6.77 16.14 0.66
C ILE A 88 5.64 17.14 0.91
N ASN A 89 4.65 17.20 0.02
CA ASN A 89 3.46 18.02 0.19
C ASN A 89 2.43 17.29 1.05
N ASP A 90 2.53 17.44 2.37
CA ASP A 90 1.67 16.83 3.37
C ASP A 90 0.57 17.78 3.88
N ARG A 91 0.25 18.82 3.08
CA ARG A 91 -0.77 19.84 3.37
C ARG A 91 -1.69 20.05 2.17
N LEU A 92 -2.14 18.95 1.59
CA LEU A 92 -3.05 18.98 0.45
C LEU A 92 -4.41 19.58 0.84
N GLU A 93 -4.92 20.45 -0.03
CA GLU A 93 -6.34 20.79 -0.05
C GLU A 93 -7.06 19.76 -0.91
N ILE A 94 -7.84 18.89 -0.27
CA ILE A 94 -8.54 17.79 -0.94
C ILE A 94 -10.00 18.24 -1.16
N PRO A 95 -10.51 18.17 -2.41
CA PRO A 95 -11.92 18.45 -2.68
C PRO A 95 -12.80 17.46 -1.92
N ARG A 96 -13.91 17.91 -1.31
CA ARG A 96 -14.82 17.02 -0.57
C ARG A 96 -16.25 17.20 -1.07
N PRO A 97 -16.97 16.10 -1.42
CA PRO A 97 -16.55 14.69 -1.35
C PRO A 97 -15.43 14.34 -2.33
N CYS A 98 -14.51 13.43 -1.96
CA CYS A 98 -13.35 13.02 -2.77
C CYS A 98 -13.38 11.58 -3.27
N ILE A 99 -14.27 10.75 -2.73
CA ILE A 99 -14.36 9.32 -3.03
C ILE A 99 -15.84 8.96 -3.21
N ASP A 100 -16.13 8.23 -4.27
CA ASP A 100 -17.43 7.67 -4.59
C ASP A 100 -17.29 6.16 -4.79
N VAL A 101 -18.04 5.39 -4.01
CA VAL A 101 -18.07 3.92 -4.06
C VAL A 101 -19.51 3.39 -4.17
N ARG A 102 -20.42 4.19 -4.75
CA ARG A 102 -21.83 3.80 -4.95
C ARG A 102 -21.97 2.60 -5.90
N THR A 103 -21.11 2.50 -6.92
CA THR A 103 -21.13 1.43 -7.92
C THR A 103 -19.74 0.80 -8.07
N ILE A 104 -18.90 1.38 -8.93
CA ILE A 104 -17.45 1.16 -8.96
C ILE A 104 -16.77 2.30 -8.19
N GLY A 105 -15.50 2.12 -7.86
CA GLY A 105 -14.78 3.13 -7.06
C GLY A 105 -14.25 4.24 -7.96
N PHE A 106 -14.54 5.48 -7.60
CA PHE A 106 -13.93 6.67 -8.18
C PHE A 106 -13.37 7.55 -7.07
N ASN A 107 -12.22 8.18 -7.32
CA ASN A 107 -11.70 9.23 -6.45
C ASN A 107 -11.14 10.40 -7.25
N VAL A 108 -11.09 11.55 -6.60
CA VAL A 108 -10.45 12.79 -7.09
C VAL A 108 -9.38 13.30 -6.12
N GLU A 109 -9.21 12.63 -4.97
CA GLU A 109 -8.14 12.93 -4.03
C GLU A 109 -6.77 12.42 -4.48
N TRP A 110 -5.74 13.10 -3.98
CA TRP A 110 -4.34 12.74 -4.10
C TRP A 110 -3.76 12.29 -2.74
N SER A 111 -2.50 11.85 -2.72
CA SER A 111 -1.88 11.11 -1.62
C SER A 111 -1.76 11.87 -0.28
N GLN A 112 -1.96 11.11 0.82
CA GLN A 112 -1.77 11.46 2.24
C GLN A 112 -2.64 12.60 2.82
N GLU A 113 -3.51 12.26 3.78
CA GLU A 113 -4.25 13.26 4.57
C GLU A 113 -3.54 13.63 5.88
N LEU A 114 -2.78 12.69 6.45
CA LEU A 114 -1.97 12.93 7.63
C LEU A 114 -0.66 13.61 7.28
N ARG A 115 -0.10 14.37 8.24
CA ARG A 115 1.27 14.86 8.10
C ARG A 115 2.26 13.70 8.14
N LEU A 116 3.47 13.95 7.65
CA LEU A 116 4.55 12.96 7.70
C LEU A 116 4.81 12.49 9.13
N GLU A 117 4.85 13.40 10.10
CA GLU A 117 5.13 13.07 11.49
C GLU A 117 4.00 12.24 12.13
N ASP A 118 2.74 12.56 11.80
CA ASP A 118 1.58 11.80 12.27
C ASP A 118 1.55 10.39 11.67
N SER A 119 1.85 10.27 10.37
CA SER A 119 1.89 8.97 9.68
C SER A 119 2.99 8.07 10.21
N LEU A 120 4.17 8.65 10.50
CA LEU A 120 5.28 7.91 11.11
C LEU A 120 4.85 7.28 12.44
N ARG A 121 4.19 8.08 13.29
CA ARG A 121 3.70 7.62 14.60
C ARG A 121 2.62 6.55 14.44
N GLU A 122 1.69 6.71 13.51
CA GLU A 122 0.64 5.70 13.26
C GLU A 122 1.21 4.37 12.75
N TYR A 123 2.22 4.39 11.89
CA TYR A 123 2.85 3.18 11.37
C TYR A 123 3.61 2.44 12.46
N VAL A 124 4.41 3.15 13.28
CA VAL A 124 5.11 2.54 14.43
C VAL A 124 4.11 2.06 15.49
N ALA A 125 3.02 2.80 15.74
CA ALA A 125 1.95 2.37 16.64
C ALA A 125 1.29 1.08 16.16
N ALA A 126 0.97 0.96 14.87
CA ALA A 126 0.42 -0.27 14.29
C ALA A 126 1.38 -1.46 14.47
N TRP A 127 2.67 -1.24 14.19
CA TRP A 127 3.73 -2.23 14.36
C TRP A 127 3.80 -2.75 15.80
N MET A 128 3.82 -1.84 16.78
CA MET A 128 3.81 -2.18 18.20
C MET A 128 2.52 -2.90 18.61
N LEU A 129 1.34 -2.42 18.21
CA LEU A 129 0.06 -3.05 18.55
C LEU A 129 -0.04 -4.48 18.01
N ILE A 130 0.41 -4.72 16.77
CA ILE A 130 0.47 -6.07 16.19
C ILE A 130 1.36 -6.97 17.06
N ARG A 131 2.54 -6.49 17.46
CA ARG A 131 3.43 -7.24 18.36
C ARG A 131 2.79 -7.53 19.72
N MET A 132 2.12 -6.55 20.33
CA MET A 132 1.39 -6.72 21.60
C MET A 132 0.26 -7.75 21.49
N ILE A 133 -0.53 -7.72 20.39
CA ILE A 133 -1.61 -8.67 20.14
C ILE A 133 -1.07 -10.10 19.98
N ARG A 134 0.07 -10.26 19.27
CA ARG A 134 0.78 -11.54 19.15
C ARG A 134 1.25 -12.03 20.52
N GLU A 135 1.90 -11.17 21.30
CA GLU A 135 2.40 -11.51 22.64
C GLU A 135 1.27 -11.88 23.63
N ALA A 136 0.11 -11.25 23.48
CA ALA A 136 -1.08 -11.57 24.27
C ALA A 136 -1.74 -12.91 23.91
N GLY A 137 -1.32 -13.58 22.83
CA GLY A 137 -1.90 -14.85 22.39
C GLY A 137 -3.38 -14.74 21.96
N ILE A 138 -3.78 -13.58 21.43
CA ILE A 138 -5.16 -13.32 20.99
C ILE A 138 -5.53 -14.12 19.74
N LEU A 139 -4.57 -14.30 18.83
CA LEU A 139 -4.69 -15.22 17.70
C LEU A 139 -4.18 -16.60 18.11
N ASP A 140 -4.82 -17.66 17.61
CA ASP A 140 -4.43 -19.03 17.94
C ASP A 140 -2.95 -19.25 17.60
N ARG A 141 -2.22 -19.79 18.59
CA ARG A 141 -0.80 -20.13 18.51
C ARG A 141 -0.62 -21.36 17.64
N GLU A 142 -0.69 -21.21 16.33
CA GLU A 142 0.00 -22.13 15.42
C GLU A 142 1.02 -21.37 14.59
N GLU A 143 2.22 -21.93 14.58
CA GLU A 143 3.54 -21.34 14.34
C GLU A 143 3.84 -21.02 12.86
N SER A 144 2.84 -20.58 12.10
CA SER A 144 3.03 -20.25 10.68
C SER A 144 2.47 -18.89 10.26
N HIS A 145 2.25 -17.96 11.20
CA HIS A 145 2.08 -16.57 10.82
C HIS A 145 3.45 -16.03 10.36
N GLY A 146 3.76 -16.19 9.06
CA GLY A 146 4.86 -15.51 8.39
C GLY A 146 4.94 -14.01 8.73
N GLU A 147 6.04 -13.40 8.32
CA GLU A 147 6.40 -12.04 8.71
C GLU A 147 5.27 -11.07 8.35
N THR A 148 4.99 -10.13 9.26
CA THR A 148 4.22 -8.94 8.89
C THR A 148 5.19 -8.05 8.14
N ILE A 149 4.88 -7.75 6.89
CA ILE A 149 5.70 -6.89 6.04
C ILE A 149 4.94 -5.58 5.88
N PHE A 150 5.56 -4.49 6.35
CA PHE A 150 5.15 -3.15 5.97
C PHE A 150 5.97 -2.72 4.76
N ASP A 151 5.27 -2.45 3.67
CA ASP A 151 5.85 -1.92 2.44
C ASP A 151 5.54 -0.42 2.38
N LEU A 152 6.59 0.40 2.37
CA LEU A 152 6.43 1.85 2.31
C LEU A 152 5.90 2.26 0.94
N SER A 153 4.83 3.04 0.87
CA SER A 153 4.48 3.70 -0.39
C SER A 153 5.02 5.13 -0.38
N VAL A 154 5.74 5.52 -1.44
CA VAL A 154 6.31 6.86 -1.61
C VAL A 154 6.05 7.38 -3.02
N GLY A 155 5.79 8.67 -3.15
CA GLY A 155 5.55 9.34 -4.44
C GLY A 155 6.16 10.75 -4.48
N TYR A 156 5.64 11.59 -5.38
CA TYR A 156 6.22 12.89 -5.77
C TYR A 156 7.38 12.76 -6.75
N ASP A 157 8.23 13.77 -6.80
CA ASP A 157 9.43 13.82 -7.62
C ASP A 157 10.66 13.40 -6.81
N LEU A 158 11.78 13.23 -7.52
CA LEU A 158 13.05 12.89 -6.88
C LEU A 158 13.50 13.95 -5.85
N GLU A 159 13.22 15.23 -6.10
CA GLU A 159 13.60 16.33 -5.22
C GLU A 159 12.88 16.23 -3.87
N GLY A 160 11.57 16.00 -3.90
CA GLY A 160 10.72 15.80 -2.73
C GLY A 160 11.12 14.58 -1.93
N ILE A 161 11.48 13.48 -2.58
CA ILE A 161 11.94 12.25 -1.89
C ILE A 161 13.31 12.47 -1.24
N ARG A 162 14.20 13.22 -1.90
CA ARG A 162 15.50 13.63 -1.34
C ARG A 162 15.39 14.64 -0.21
N HIS A 163 14.26 15.34 -0.12
CA HIS A 163 14.07 16.37 0.90
C HIS A 163 14.30 15.79 2.31
N PRO A 164 14.99 16.51 3.22
CA PRO A 164 15.34 15.99 4.55
C PRO A 164 14.15 15.47 5.37
N ARG A 165 12.95 16.05 5.20
CA ARG A 165 11.72 15.55 5.84
C ARG A 165 11.35 14.14 5.39
N VAL A 166 11.29 13.88 4.08
CA VAL A 166 10.93 12.55 3.54
C VAL A 166 12.06 11.56 3.77
N SER A 167 13.31 11.94 3.49
CA SER A 167 14.46 11.07 3.75
C SER A 167 14.62 10.75 5.25
N GLY A 168 14.31 11.70 6.14
CA GLY A 168 14.30 11.49 7.58
C GLY A 168 13.14 10.59 8.04
N PHE A 169 11.98 10.68 7.41
CA PHE A 169 10.86 9.77 7.64
C PHE A 169 11.25 8.32 7.28
N ILE A 170 11.85 8.09 6.11
CA ILE A 170 12.27 6.75 5.66
C ILE A 170 13.28 6.17 6.66
N ARG A 171 14.30 6.93 7.05
CA ARG A 171 15.31 6.47 8.03
C ARG A 171 14.69 6.10 9.37
N GLN A 172 13.71 6.87 9.85
CA GLN A 172 13.01 6.56 11.10
C GLN A 172 12.09 5.34 11.00
N LEU A 173 11.69 4.90 9.81
CA LEU A 173 11.01 3.61 9.65
C LEU A 173 12.00 2.44 9.47
N GLN A 174 13.21 2.70 8.95
CA GLN A 174 14.28 1.70 8.92
C GLN A 174 14.87 1.46 10.31
N ASP A 175 14.86 2.48 11.17
CA ASP A 175 15.18 2.38 12.60
C ASP A 175 14.22 3.27 13.40
N ALA A 176 13.16 2.64 13.91
CA ALA A 176 12.10 3.29 14.67
C ALA A 176 12.36 3.35 16.18
N THR A 177 13.59 3.07 16.64
CA THR A 177 13.91 2.98 18.08
C THR A 177 13.38 4.18 18.87
N THR A 178 13.62 5.41 18.40
CA THR A 178 13.17 6.63 19.08
C THR A 178 11.64 6.67 19.23
N ILE A 179 10.90 6.43 18.15
CA ILE A 179 9.43 6.50 18.16
C ILE A 179 8.85 5.34 18.99
N ILE A 180 9.46 4.16 18.94
CA ILE A 180 9.09 3.02 19.79
C ILE A 180 9.21 3.40 21.26
N GLU A 181 10.31 4.00 21.70
CA GLU A 181 10.49 4.38 23.11
C GLU A 181 9.51 5.49 23.55
N GLU A 182 9.23 6.46 22.68
CA GLU A 182 8.20 7.47 22.93
C GLU A 182 6.80 6.88 23.08
N LEU A 183 6.44 5.89 22.26
CA LEU A 183 5.17 5.19 22.34
C LEU A 183 5.14 4.20 23.51
N ARG A 184 6.26 3.53 23.83
CA ARG A 184 6.42 2.62 24.97
C ARG A 184 6.13 3.35 26.28
N ALA A 185 6.59 4.59 26.43
CA ALA A 185 6.31 5.45 27.58
C ALA A 185 4.81 5.78 27.74
N GLN A 186 4.01 5.67 26.67
CA GLN A 186 2.57 5.94 26.68
C GLN A 186 1.72 4.69 26.97
N ILE A 187 2.33 3.51 27.10
CA ILE A 187 1.62 2.28 27.46
C ILE A 187 0.99 2.47 28.86
N PRO A 188 -0.33 2.32 29.04
CA PRO A 188 -0.96 2.46 30.36
C PRO A 188 -0.44 1.43 31.37
N ASP A 189 -0.43 1.78 32.66
CA ASP A 189 0.08 0.89 33.73
C ASP A 189 -0.65 -0.46 33.80
N ALA A 190 -1.94 -0.48 33.49
CA ALA A 190 -2.74 -1.72 33.41
C ALA A 190 -2.18 -2.73 32.39
N TYR A 191 -1.38 -2.26 31.41
CA TYR A 191 -0.71 -3.08 30.41
C TYR A 191 0.82 -2.97 30.50
N GLY A 192 1.36 -2.61 31.67
CA GLY A 192 2.79 -2.41 31.90
C GLY A 192 3.67 -3.57 31.42
N ARG A 193 3.16 -4.80 31.43
CA ARG A 193 3.85 -6.00 30.89
C ARG A 193 4.28 -5.87 29.41
N PHE A 194 3.62 -5.03 28.62
CA PHE A 194 3.99 -4.81 27.22
C PHE A 194 5.14 -3.82 27.04
N ARG A 195 5.55 -3.12 28.11
CA ARG A 195 6.75 -2.27 28.09
C ARG A 195 8.03 -3.11 28.04
N ASP A 196 7.98 -4.38 28.39
CA ASP A 196 9.14 -5.28 28.40
C ASP A 196 9.30 -6.06 27.08
N ILE A 197 8.37 -5.89 26.12
CA ILE A 197 8.48 -6.51 24.79
C ILE A 197 9.70 -5.94 24.07
N ASP A 198 10.51 -6.82 23.49
CA ASP A 198 11.49 -6.45 22.48
C ASP A 198 10.76 -6.19 21.15
N TYR A 199 10.64 -4.91 20.77
CA TYR A 199 10.01 -4.49 19.53
C TYR A 199 11.13 -4.30 18.49
N ASP A 200 11.05 -5.02 17.38
CA ASP A 200 11.97 -4.83 16.26
C ASP A 200 11.88 -3.39 15.74
N PRO A 201 12.99 -2.61 15.75
CA PRO A 201 12.97 -1.24 15.26
C PRO A 201 12.93 -1.14 13.74
N HIS A 202 13.16 -2.22 12.98
CA HIS A 202 13.17 -2.20 11.53
C HIS A 202 11.76 -2.40 10.97
N VAL A 203 10.96 -1.33 10.94
CA VAL A 203 9.56 -1.37 10.53
C VAL A 203 9.41 -1.63 9.04
N ILE A 204 10.31 -1.10 8.21
CA ILE A 204 10.30 -1.31 6.76
C ILE A 204 11.61 -1.89 6.24
N GLY A 205 11.51 -2.67 5.17
CA GLY A 205 12.65 -3.10 4.37
C GLY A 205 12.41 -3.06 2.86
N SER A 206 11.24 -2.56 2.46
CA SER A 206 10.87 -2.36 1.06
C SER A 206 10.08 -1.07 0.88
N ALA A 207 10.06 -0.57 -0.35
CA ALA A 207 9.20 0.52 -0.76
C ALA A 207 8.56 0.27 -2.14
N THR A 208 7.26 0.54 -2.25
CA THR A 208 6.57 0.74 -3.52
C THR A 208 6.66 2.21 -3.94
N LEU A 209 7.26 2.47 -5.10
CA LEU A 209 7.15 3.76 -5.77
C LEU A 209 5.78 3.87 -6.42
N SER A 210 4.94 4.75 -5.89
CA SER A 210 3.68 5.13 -6.52
C SER A 210 3.95 6.18 -7.60
N THR A 211 4.07 5.75 -8.86
CA THR A 211 4.27 6.66 -9.98
C THR A 211 3.02 7.49 -10.18
N PHE A 212 3.16 8.82 -10.21
CA PHE A 212 2.07 9.68 -10.65
C PHE A 212 1.80 9.50 -12.14
N HIS A 213 0.56 9.75 -12.55
CA HIS A 213 0.24 9.91 -13.97
C HIS A 213 1.11 11.06 -14.54
N GLY A 214 1.69 10.83 -15.71
CA GLY A 214 2.62 11.74 -16.37
C GLY A 214 4.06 11.74 -15.84
N CYS A 215 4.42 10.87 -14.88
CA CYS A 215 5.80 10.81 -14.37
C CYS A 215 6.77 10.29 -15.45
N PRO A 216 7.80 11.07 -15.84
CA PRO A 216 8.73 10.67 -16.89
C PRO A 216 9.52 9.41 -16.55
N ALA A 217 9.78 8.60 -17.57
CA ALA A 217 10.53 7.35 -17.49
C ALA A 217 11.89 7.51 -16.75
N GLY A 218 12.64 8.56 -17.10
CA GLY A 218 13.94 8.86 -16.47
C GLY A 218 13.84 9.31 -15.01
N GLU A 219 12.71 9.88 -14.59
CA GLU A 219 12.49 10.24 -13.18
C GLU A 219 12.19 9.00 -12.34
N ILE A 220 11.35 8.09 -12.83
CA ILE A 220 11.09 6.79 -12.20
C ILE A 220 12.41 6.05 -11.96
N GLU A 221 13.27 5.97 -12.97
CA GLU A 221 14.56 5.28 -12.87
C GLU A 221 15.47 5.91 -11.80
N GLN A 222 15.52 7.24 -11.73
CA GLN A 222 16.33 7.96 -10.74
C GLN A 222 15.79 7.80 -9.31
N ILE A 223 14.46 7.81 -9.13
CA ILE A 223 13.85 7.60 -7.81
C ILE A 223 14.13 6.19 -7.32
N VAL A 224 13.92 5.18 -8.18
CA VAL A 224 14.15 3.77 -7.81
C VAL A 224 15.63 3.54 -7.49
N ASP A 225 16.56 4.05 -8.31
CA ASP A 225 17.99 3.98 -8.00
C ASP A 225 18.33 4.69 -6.69
N PHE A 226 17.74 5.86 -6.41
CA PHE A 226 17.96 6.57 -5.15
C PHE A 226 17.49 5.74 -3.95
N LEU A 227 16.30 5.15 -4.01
CA LEU A 227 15.75 4.30 -2.94
C LEU A 227 16.64 3.07 -2.68
N MET A 228 17.10 2.40 -3.74
CA MET A 228 17.98 1.23 -3.63
C MET A 228 19.39 1.60 -3.15
N THR A 229 19.96 2.70 -3.62
CA THR A 229 21.35 3.06 -3.32
C THR A 229 21.51 3.74 -1.98
N THR A 230 20.59 4.64 -1.63
CA THR A 230 20.71 5.50 -0.44
C THR A 230 20.09 4.86 0.79
N PHE A 231 18.96 4.17 0.63
CA PHE A 231 18.27 3.51 1.74
C PHE A 231 18.42 1.99 1.71
N HIS A 232 18.98 1.39 0.66
CA HIS A 232 19.17 -0.06 0.58
C HIS A 232 17.85 -0.84 0.72
N LEU A 233 16.77 -0.29 0.18
CA LEU A 233 15.45 -0.90 0.18
C LEU A 233 15.27 -1.82 -1.04
N ASP A 234 14.52 -2.90 -0.86
CA ASP A 234 13.89 -3.57 -2.00
C ASP A 234 12.81 -2.62 -2.58
N VAL A 235 12.70 -2.53 -3.91
CA VAL A 235 11.79 -1.55 -4.53
C VAL A 235 10.77 -2.23 -5.44
N VAL A 236 9.53 -1.78 -5.37
CA VAL A 236 8.45 -2.16 -6.30
C VAL A 236 8.04 -0.94 -7.11
N ILE A 237 7.99 -1.06 -8.44
CA ILE A 237 7.49 0.03 -9.31
C ILE A 237 6.00 -0.20 -9.55
N LYS A 238 5.13 0.69 -9.05
CA LYS A 238 3.69 0.61 -9.29
C LYS A 238 3.36 1.25 -10.63
N MET A 239 2.83 0.43 -11.53
CA MET A 239 2.57 0.79 -12.92
C MET A 239 1.13 1.24 -13.15
N ASN A 240 0.92 2.15 -14.10
CA ASN A 240 -0.41 2.62 -14.47
C ASN A 240 -1.08 1.67 -15.49
N PRO A 241 -2.42 1.54 -15.46
CA PRO A 241 -3.15 0.68 -16.39
C PRO A 241 -3.11 1.17 -17.85
N THR A 242 -2.75 2.44 -18.07
CA THR A 242 -2.56 3.09 -19.37
C THR A 242 -1.53 2.37 -20.25
N LEU A 243 -0.55 1.69 -19.65
CA LEU A 243 0.45 0.85 -20.34
C LEU A 243 -0.16 -0.23 -21.26
N LEU A 244 -1.41 -0.63 -21.03
CA LEU A 244 -2.08 -1.59 -21.91
C LEU A 244 -2.40 -0.99 -23.30
N GLY A 245 -2.50 0.33 -23.38
CA GLY A 245 -2.82 1.10 -24.59
C GLY A 245 -4.30 1.46 -24.70
N TYR A 246 -4.59 2.67 -25.20
CA TYR A 246 -5.93 3.27 -25.26
C TYR A 246 -6.96 2.32 -25.89
N GLU A 247 -6.74 1.92 -27.14
CA GLU A 247 -7.68 1.08 -27.91
C GLU A 247 -8.02 -0.24 -27.21
N ARG A 248 -7.03 -0.83 -26.52
CA ARG A 248 -7.22 -2.09 -25.82
C ARG A 248 -8.02 -1.90 -24.54
N VAL A 249 -7.75 -0.82 -23.79
CA VAL A 249 -8.50 -0.48 -22.58
C VAL A 249 -9.95 -0.12 -22.93
N GLU A 250 -10.15 0.73 -23.94
CA GLU A 250 -11.48 1.14 -24.41
C GLU A 250 -12.33 -0.07 -24.82
N ARG A 251 -11.77 -0.95 -25.66
CA ARG A 251 -12.44 -2.19 -26.06
C ARG A 251 -12.85 -3.06 -24.87
N LEU A 252 -11.96 -3.23 -23.90
CA LEU A 252 -12.26 -4.04 -22.71
C LEU A 252 -13.39 -3.40 -21.89
N LEU A 253 -13.34 -2.08 -21.68
CA LEU A 253 -14.38 -1.37 -20.93
C LEU A 253 -15.72 -1.41 -21.62
N HIS A 254 -15.77 -1.00 -22.88
CA HIS A 254 -17.03 -0.75 -23.59
C HIS A 254 -17.60 -2.01 -24.22
N GLU A 255 -16.81 -2.74 -25.01
CA GLU A 255 -17.31 -3.88 -25.79
C GLU A 255 -17.43 -5.16 -24.95
N MET A 256 -16.49 -5.40 -24.04
CA MET A 256 -16.41 -6.66 -23.28
C MET A 256 -17.13 -6.60 -21.94
N LEU A 257 -16.98 -5.48 -21.22
CA LEU A 257 -17.55 -5.31 -19.88
C LEU A 257 -18.84 -4.49 -19.88
N GLY A 258 -19.12 -3.72 -20.92
CA GLY A 258 -20.36 -2.96 -21.08
C GLY A 258 -20.40 -1.60 -20.38
N TYR A 259 -19.27 -1.09 -19.88
CA TYR A 259 -19.16 0.22 -19.21
C TYR A 259 -19.04 1.37 -20.20
N THR A 260 -20.02 1.51 -21.10
CA THR A 260 -20.01 2.50 -22.19
C THR A 260 -20.08 3.97 -21.72
N GLU A 261 -20.51 4.20 -20.49
CA GLU A 261 -20.57 5.50 -19.84
C GLU A 261 -19.21 6.03 -19.37
N ILE A 262 -18.21 5.14 -19.26
CA ILE A 262 -16.89 5.50 -18.77
C ILE A 262 -16.04 6.01 -19.94
N GLU A 263 -15.84 7.32 -20.01
CA GLU A 263 -14.96 7.93 -20.99
C GLU A 263 -13.50 7.93 -20.53
N LEU A 264 -12.61 7.37 -21.34
CA LEU A 264 -11.17 7.48 -21.12
C LEU A 264 -10.69 8.90 -21.43
N ASP A 265 -9.66 9.35 -20.71
CA ASP A 265 -8.90 10.55 -21.05
C ASP A 265 -7.70 10.17 -21.94
N PRO A 266 -7.70 10.49 -23.25
CA PRO A 266 -6.60 10.16 -24.14
C PRO A 266 -5.26 10.75 -23.69
N SER A 267 -5.28 11.93 -23.05
CA SER A 267 -4.07 12.61 -22.61
C SER A 267 -3.31 11.80 -21.56
N ALA A 268 -4.01 11.04 -20.71
CA ALA A 268 -3.38 10.17 -19.72
C ALA A 268 -2.55 9.05 -20.38
N PHE A 269 -2.97 8.55 -21.55
CA PHE A 269 -2.24 7.50 -22.27
C PHE A 269 -1.02 8.06 -23.03
N GLU A 270 -1.08 9.32 -23.46
CA GLU A 270 0.01 10.00 -24.16
C GLU A 270 1.15 10.40 -23.22
N HIS A 271 0.83 10.88 -22.02
CA HIS A 271 1.82 11.42 -21.08
C HIS A 271 2.36 10.39 -20.08
N ASP A 272 1.62 9.32 -19.80
CA ASP A 272 2.11 8.25 -18.93
C ASP A 272 3.31 7.51 -19.53
N LEU A 273 4.02 6.78 -18.66
CA LEU A 273 5.07 5.85 -19.07
C LEU A 273 4.58 4.92 -20.19
N GLN A 274 5.36 4.81 -21.26
CA GLN A 274 5.03 3.95 -22.39
C GLN A 274 5.51 2.51 -22.18
N PHE A 275 4.85 1.54 -22.83
CA PHE A 275 5.08 0.11 -22.58
C PHE A 275 6.52 -0.34 -22.84
N ASP A 276 7.11 0.07 -23.96
CA ASP A 276 8.48 -0.32 -24.30
C ASP A 276 9.50 0.33 -23.36
N GLU A 277 9.28 1.60 -22.97
CA GLU A 277 10.11 2.28 -21.97
C GLU A 277 10.03 1.60 -20.60
N ALA A 278 8.84 1.15 -20.18
CA ALA A 278 8.67 0.42 -18.94
C ALA A 278 9.49 -0.88 -18.92
N LEU A 279 9.54 -1.62 -20.04
CA LEU A 279 10.36 -2.83 -20.16
C LEU A 279 11.86 -2.51 -20.11
N GLU A 280 12.29 -1.44 -20.78
CA GLU A 280 13.69 -1.05 -20.78
C GLU A 280 14.18 -0.61 -19.39
N ILE A 281 13.39 0.23 -18.70
CA ILE A 281 13.72 0.72 -17.36
C ILE A 281 13.74 -0.41 -16.36
N THR A 282 12.72 -1.27 -16.34
CA THR A 282 12.68 -2.42 -15.43
C THR A 282 13.87 -3.36 -15.63
N LYS A 283 14.30 -3.58 -16.88
CA LYS A 283 15.51 -4.36 -17.18
C LYS A 283 16.80 -3.69 -16.68
N ARG A 284 16.94 -2.37 -16.81
CA ARG A 284 18.11 -1.63 -16.28
C ARG A 284 18.13 -1.66 -14.75
N LEU A 285 17.00 -1.37 -14.13
CA LEU A 285 16.85 -1.37 -12.67
C LEU A 285 17.01 -2.77 -12.07
N ALA A 286 16.58 -3.84 -12.76
CA ALA A 286 16.78 -5.20 -12.27
C ALA A 286 18.27 -5.55 -12.14
N ARG A 287 19.08 -5.22 -13.16
CA ARG A 287 20.54 -5.37 -13.10
C ARG A 287 21.17 -4.50 -12.01
N ARG A 288 20.62 -3.29 -11.81
CA ARG A 288 21.07 -2.39 -10.75
C ARG A 288 20.80 -2.98 -9.37
N ALA A 289 19.58 -3.46 -9.13
CA ALA A 289 19.19 -4.11 -7.89
C ALA A 289 20.11 -5.31 -7.57
N GLU A 290 20.36 -6.17 -8.56
CA GLU A 290 21.29 -7.30 -8.44
C GLU A 290 22.69 -6.85 -8.02
N SER A 291 23.24 -5.80 -8.66
CA SER A 291 24.57 -5.26 -8.32
C SER A 291 24.66 -4.68 -6.91
N LEU A 292 23.53 -4.28 -6.33
CA LEU A 292 23.42 -3.71 -4.99
C LEU A 292 23.04 -4.76 -3.93
N GLY A 293 22.64 -5.97 -4.33
CA GLY A 293 22.16 -7.00 -3.40
C GLY A 293 20.74 -6.76 -2.86
N VAL A 294 19.97 -5.87 -3.50
CA VAL A 294 18.55 -5.62 -3.20
C VAL A 294 17.66 -6.21 -4.31
N ARG A 295 16.34 -6.23 -4.10
CA ARG A 295 15.39 -6.78 -5.07
C ARG A 295 14.54 -5.71 -5.73
N LEU A 296 14.14 -6.00 -6.96
CA LEU A 296 13.19 -5.22 -7.72
C LEU A 296 11.93 -6.04 -7.97
N GLY A 297 10.76 -5.40 -7.87
CA GLY A 297 9.49 -5.93 -8.34
C GLY A 297 8.69 -4.89 -9.10
N VAL A 298 7.55 -5.31 -9.64
CA VAL A 298 6.57 -4.42 -10.27
C VAL A 298 5.18 -4.67 -9.70
N LYS A 299 4.35 -3.65 -9.68
CA LYS A 299 2.98 -3.74 -9.19
C LYS A 299 1.99 -3.28 -10.23
N PHE A 300 0.97 -4.09 -10.47
CA PHE A 300 -0.10 -3.80 -11.42
C PHE A 300 -1.45 -3.78 -10.69
N SER A 301 -2.14 -2.65 -10.56
CA SER A 301 -1.80 -1.33 -11.08
C SER A 301 -2.23 -0.23 -10.13
N ASN A 302 -1.88 1.01 -10.49
CA ASN A 302 -2.60 2.19 -10.04
C ASN A 302 -4.02 2.25 -10.61
N THR A 303 -4.78 3.27 -10.23
CA THR A 303 -6.10 3.60 -10.77
C THR A 303 -6.04 3.98 -12.26
N LEU A 304 -7.17 3.91 -12.96
CA LEU A 304 -7.29 4.36 -14.35
C LEU A 304 -7.89 5.77 -14.41
N VAL A 305 -7.24 6.70 -15.11
CA VAL A 305 -7.79 8.03 -15.35
C VAL A 305 -8.94 7.96 -16.33
N VAL A 306 -10.07 8.53 -15.94
CA VAL A 306 -11.28 8.64 -16.75
C VAL A 306 -11.83 10.07 -16.61
N LYS A 307 -12.63 10.52 -17.58
CA LYS A 307 -13.32 11.80 -17.44
C LYS A 307 -14.39 11.71 -16.38
N ASN A 308 -14.58 12.80 -15.66
CA ASN A 308 -15.73 12.94 -14.79
C ASN A 308 -17.01 13.02 -15.62
N HIS A 309 -17.94 12.10 -15.35
CA HIS A 309 -19.22 11.97 -16.07
C HIS A 309 -20.43 12.17 -15.13
N ASP A 310 -20.20 12.54 -13.87
CA ASP A 310 -21.25 12.80 -12.88
C ASP A 310 -21.03 14.17 -12.20
N THR A 311 -22.04 14.64 -11.47
CA THR A 311 -22.03 15.90 -10.71
C THR A 311 -21.56 15.73 -9.26
N TYR A 312 -21.15 14.52 -8.87
CA TYR A 312 -20.70 14.21 -7.51
C TYR A 312 -19.37 14.88 -7.16
N PHE A 313 -18.46 14.99 -8.13
CA PHE A 313 -17.17 15.68 -8.00
C PHE A 313 -17.13 16.96 -8.82
N SER A 314 -16.24 17.89 -8.43
CA SER A 314 -16.03 19.16 -9.12
C SER A 314 -14.96 19.11 -10.21
N GLU A 315 -14.18 18.05 -10.24
CA GLU A 315 -12.99 17.87 -11.06
C GLU A 315 -13.35 17.34 -12.46
N ASP A 316 -12.53 17.66 -13.47
CA ASP A 316 -12.77 17.23 -14.85
C ASP A 316 -12.43 15.75 -15.08
N VAL A 317 -11.56 15.19 -14.25
CA VAL A 317 -11.10 13.79 -14.32
C VAL A 317 -11.24 13.10 -12.97
N MET A 318 -11.39 11.77 -13.01
CA MET A 318 -11.48 10.90 -11.85
C MET A 318 -10.55 9.69 -12.01
N TYR A 319 -10.22 9.06 -10.89
CA TYR A 319 -9.42 7.85 -10.81
C TYR A 319 -10.31 6.65 -10.53
N MET A 320 -10.50 5.80 -11.54
CA MET A 320 -11.33 4.60 -11.46
C MET A 320 -10.56 3.44 -10.82
N SER A 321 -11.22 2.78 -9.87
CA SER A 321 -10.82 1.54 -9.22
C SER A 321 -11.97 0.53 -9.21
N GLY A 322 -11.71 -0.68 -8.72
CA GLY A 322 -12.73 -1.72 -8.59
C GLY A 322 -12.80 -2.70 -9.77
N PRO A 323 -13.93 -3.42 -9.94
CA PRO A 323 -14.03 -4.60 -10.80
C PRO A 323 -13.56 -4.44 -12.26
N PRO A 324 -13.87 -3.34 -12.99
CA PRO A 324 -13.42 -3.21 -14.39
C PRO A 324 -11.90 -3.20 -14.51
N LEU A 325 -11.23 -2.59 -13.52
CA LEU A 325 -9.77 -2.50 -13.48
C LEU A 325 -9.13 -3.89 -13.33
N HIS A 326 -9.81 -4.85 -12.70
CA HIS A 326 -9.30 -6.22 -12.58
C HIS A 326 -8.99 -6.85 -13.95
N VAL A 327 -9.94 -6.78 -14.87
CA VAL A 327 -9.82 -7.39 -16.21
C VAL A 327 -8.78 -6.67 -17.06
N ILE A 328 -8.76 -5.34 -17.00
CA ILE A 328 -7.75 -4.50 -17.68
C ILE A 328 -6.35 -4.87 -17.18
N THR A 329 -6.17 -4.88 -15.86
CA THR A 329 -4.86 -5.11 -15.25
C THR A 329 -4.39 -6.55 -15.44
N LEU A 330 -5.28 -7.55 -15.47
CA LEU A 330 -4.91 -8.93 -15.84
C LEU A 330 -4.39 -9.02 -17.29
N ASN A 331 -5.01 -8.32 -18.25
CA ASN A 331 -4.53 -8.26 -19.63
C ASN A 331 -3.15 -7.57 -19.69
N LEU A 332 -2.94 -6.52 -18.90
CA LEU A 332 -1.64 -5.85 -18.79
C LEU A 332 -0.56 -6.75 -18.20
N VAL A 333 -0.87 -7.48 -17.11
CA VAL A 333 0.06 -8.44 -16.50
C VAL A 333 0.44 -9.54 -17.49
N ASP A 334 -0.52 -10.11 -18.24
CA ASP A 334 -0.24 -11.13 -19.26
C ASP A 334 0.68 -10.57 -20.36
N ARG A 335 0.38 -9.38 -20.89
CA ARG A 335 1.21 -8.70 -21.89
C ARG A 335 2.63 -8.43 -21.35
N PHE A 336 2.74 -7.90 -20.14
CA PHE A 336 4.03 -7.58 -19.51
C PHE A 336 4.87 -8.83 -19.28
N ARG A 337 4.29 -9.88 -18.67
CA ARG A 337 5.02 -11.14 -18.41
C ARG A 337 5.53 -11.80 -19.69
N LYS A 338 4.74 -11.77 -20.78
CA LYS A 338 5.15 -12.31 -22.08
C LYS A 338 6.33 -11.54 -22.68
N ALA A 339 6.37 -10.22 -22.51
CA ALA A 339 7.44 -9.38 -23.04
C ALA A 339 8.69 -9.36 -22.16
N GLU A 340 8.53 -9.35 -20.84
CA GLU A 340 9.62 -9.31 -19.87
C GLU A 340 10.29 -10.68 -19.68
N GLY A 341 9.55 -11.77 -19.82
CA GLY A 341 10.05 -13.14 -19.64
C GLY A 341 9.67 -13.79 -18.31
N GLY A 342 8.94 -13.08 -17.43
CA GLY A 342 8.37 -13.60 -16.19
C GLY A 342 9.39 -13.71 -15.04
N SER A 343 10.48 -12.97 -15.11
CA SER A 343 11.56 -13.01 -14.12
C SER A 343 11.32 -12.07 -12.93
N LEU A 344 10.63 -10.94 -13.18
CA LEU A 344 10.31 -9.97 -12.14
C LEU A 344 9.12 -10.42 -11.28
N PRO A 345 9.21 -10.33 -9.94
CA PRO A 345 8.08 -10.57 -9.07
C PRO A 345 7.01 -9.50 -9.26
N ILE A 346 5.74 -9.92 -9.21
CA ILE A 346 4.58 -9.06 -9.43
C ILE A 346 3.71 -9.01 -8.18
N SER A 347 3.37 -7.80 -7.72
CA SER A 347 2.24 -7.53 -6.82
C SER A 347 1.03 -7.05 -7.64
N PHE A 348 -0.18 -7.32 -7.16
CA PHE A 348 -1.42 -6.99 -7.89
C PHE A 348 -2.41 -6.21 -7.01
N SER A 349 -3.02 -5.14 -7.54
CA SER A 349 -3.91 -4.24 -6.78
C SER A 349 -5.09 -3.66 -7.58
N ALA A 350 -5.76 -4.47 -8.40
CA ALA A 350 -6.84 -4.01 -9.26
C ALA A 350 -8.11 -4.86 -9.12
N GLY A 351 -9.15 -4.30 -8.48
CA GLY A 351 -10.49 -4.91 -8.43
C GLY A 351 -10.56 -6.32 -7.82
N VAL A 352 -9.66 -6.62 -6.89
CA VAL A 352 -9.64 -7.90 -6.18
C VAL A 352 -10.81 -7.97 -5.19
N ASP A 353 -11.58 -9.04 -5.25
CA ASP A 353 -12.69 -9.33 -4.33
C ASP A 353 -12.73 -10.82 -3.94
N GLN A 354 -13.72 -11.20 -3.12
CA GLN A 354 -13.88 -12.59 -2.66
C GLN A 354 -14.09 -13.60 -3.81
N LYS A 355 -14.55 -13.18 -4.98
CA LYS A 355 -14.90 -14.07 -6.10
C LYS A 355 -13.70 -14.31 -7.03
N ASN A 356 -12.72 -13.41 -7.06
CA ASN A 356 -11.58 -13.49 -7.96
C ASN A 356 -10.22 -13.60 -7.23
N PHE A 357 -10.21 -13.56 -5.90
CA PHE A 357 -9.01 -13.85 -5.12
C PHE A 357 -8.70 -15.37 -5.17
N PRO A 358 -7.47 -15.76 -5.54
CA PRO A 358 -7.10 -17.16 -5.82
C PRO A 358 -7.10 -18.07 -4.59
#